data_AF-A0A1M7P5E8-F1
#
_entry.id   AF-A0A1M7P5E8-F1
#
_cell.length_a   1.000
_cell.length_b   1.000
_cell.length_c   1.000
_cell.angle_alpha   90.00
_cell.angle_beta   90.00
_cell.angle_gamma   90.00
#
_symmetry.space_group_name_H-M   'P 1'
#
loop_
_entity.id
_entity.type
_entity.pdbx_description
1 polymer ?
#
loop_
_entity_poly.entity_id
_entity_poly.type
_entity_poly.pdbx_seq_one_letter_code
_entity_poly.pdbx_strand_id
1 'polypeptide(L)'
;MTKSTLYTNNRKAEELGFKMFVLHVENNHFDKIAEDAIKKHEEEILKLKEINKENTIVDSEVFYDILFREEELKALSEMKIIYSYKHFETSLKFLLNSSYKDLDKSKLYKWETISDILKIKKIDIRKLDCFNDIDELREVNNAIKHDAILKSRKIPVEFKDKDHLSYKDILTFYNRVEYAPVAFLKSLHDKIIIDRYQFDENRLEELVSQIEKSMEPKIAIEFANKILSKY
;
A
#
# COMPACT_ATOMS: atom_id res chain seq x y z
N MET A 1 10.03 -11.96 36.52
CA MET A 1 9.26 -10.95 35.74
C MET A 1 7.79 -11.20 35.95
N THR A 2 7.01 -10.19 36.33
CA THR A 2 5.55 -10.30 36.42
C THR A 2 4.94 -10.35 35.01
N LYS A 3 3.83 -11.06 34.82
CA LYS A 3 3.21 -11.24 33.49
C LYS A 3 2.74 -9.92 32.87
N SER A 4 2.35 -8.94 33.70
CA SER A 4 2.10 -7.55 33.29
C SER A 4 3.29 -6.90 32.55
N THR A 5 4.52 -7.16 33.02
CA THR A 5 5.74 -6.70 32.34
C THR A 5 5.91 -7.39 30.98
N LEU A 6 5.53 -8.66 30.86
CA LEU A 6 5.61 -9.44 29.62
C LEU A 6 4.62 -8.95 28.55
N TYR A 7 3.38 -8.64 28.93
CA TYR A 7 2.38 -8.04 28.04
C TYR A 7 2.82 -6.67 27.51
N THR A 8 3.32 -5.82 28.42
CA THR A 8 3.83 -4.49 28.05
C THR A 8 5.03 -4.59 27.12
N ASN A 9 5.91 -5.57 27.34
CA ASN A 9 7.09 -5.80 26.49
C ASN A 9 6.72 -6.34 25.10
N ASN A 10 5.75 -7.25 25.00
CA ASN A 10 5.28 -7.76 23.70
C ASN A 10 4.65 -6.66 22.85
N ARG A 11 3.81 -5.80 23.45
CA ARG A 11 3.22 -4.66 22.74
C ARG A 11 4.28 -3.68 22.25
N LYS A 12 5.25 -3.34 23.08
CA LYS A 12 6.38 -2.47 22.69
C LYS A 12 7.23 -3.09 21.57
N ALA A 13 7.43 -4.41 21.58
CA ALA A 13 8.14 -5.12 20.53
C ALA A 13 7.35 -5.10 19.19
N GLU A 14 6.02 -5.28 19.23
CA GLU A 14 5.18 -5.15 18.04
C GLU A 14 5.20 -3.72 17.49
N GLU A 15 5.08 -2.69 18.34
CA GLU A 15 5.16 -1.28 17.93
C GLU A 15 6.53 -0.94 17.32
N LEU A 16 7.63 -1.45 17.89
CA LEU A 16 8.97 -1.28 17.33
C LEU A 16 9.12 -2.00 15.99
N GLY A 17 8.62 -3.24 15.90
CA GLY A 17 8.61 -4.01 14.65
C GLY A 17 7.86 -3.30 13.54
N PHE A 18 6.70 -2.68 13.85
CA PHE A 18 5.95 -1.88 12.90
C PHE A 18 6.70 -0.61 12.47
N LYS A 19 7.34 0.10 13.40
CA LYS A 19 8.16 1.28 13.05
C LYS A 19 9.30 0.92 12.10
N MET A 20 10.01 -0.17 12.38
CA MET A 20 11.07 -0.66 11.49
C MET A 20 10.54 -1.06 10.12
N PHE A 21 9.36 -1.69 10.09
CA PHE A 21 8.67 -2.03 8.86
C PHE A 21 8.29 -0.79 8.05
N VAL A 22 7.68 0.23 8.67
CA VAL A 22 7.35 1.51 8.02
C VAL A 22 8.59 2.18 7.43
N LEU A 23 9.69 2.23 8.18
CA LEU A 23 10.96 2.77 7.68
C LEU A 23 11.46 2.02 6.45
N HIS A 24 11.23 0.71 6.38
CA HIS A 24 11.58 -0.07 5.19
C HIS A 24 10.67 0.27 4.00
N VAL A 25 9.38 0.55 4.25
CA VAL A 25 8.44 0.98 3.20
C VAL A 25 8.76 2.38 2.68
N GLU A 26 9.16 3.29 3.57
CA GLU A 26 9.57 4.66 3.21
C GLU A 26 10.88 4.70 2.42
N ASN A 27 11.81 3.75 2.66
CA ASN A 27 13.09 3.68 1.96
C ASN A 27 13.00 2.87 0.66
N ASN A 28 12.21 3.37 -0.30
CA ASN A 28 12.07 2.74 -1.61
C ASN A 28 13.36 2.88 -2.45
N HIS A 29 14.22 1.85 -2.43
CA HIS A 29 15.46 1.84 -3.22
C HIS A 29 15.22 1.86 -4.74
N PHE A 30 14.05 1.41 -5.22
CA PHE A 30 13.72 1.43 -6.64
C PHE A 30 13.57 2.87 -7.16
N ASP A 31 13.00 3.76 -6.36
CA ASP A 31 12.74 5.14 -6.78
C ASP A 31 14.01 5.88 -7.17
N LYS A 32 15.05 5.74 -6.35
CA LYS A 32 16.35 6.33 -6.64
C LYS A 32 16.93 5.82 -7.97
N ILE A 33 16.89 4.50 -8.19
CA ILE A 33 17.42 3.89 -9.42
C ILE A 33 16.62 4.40 -10.64
N ALA A 34 15.29 4.45 -10.52
CA ALA A 34 14.43 4.92 -11.58
C ALA A 34 14.62 6.42 -11.87
N GLU A 35 14.78 7.26 -10.84
CA GLU A 35 15.04 8.69 -10.96
C GLU A 35 16.38 9.00 -11.63
N ASP A 36 17.44 8.31 -11.23
CA ASP A 36 18.75 8.44 -11.85
C ASP A 36 18.70 8.07 -13.35
N ALA A 37 17.97 7.00 -13.69
CA ALA A 37 17.75 6.59 -15.08
C ALA A 37 16.92 7.62 -15.85
N ILE A 38 15.77 8.05 -15.31
CA ILE A 38 14.89 9.05 -15.94
C ILE A 38 15.66 10.32 -16.23
N LYS A 39 16.39 10.86 -15.25
CA LYS A 39 17.18 12.07 -15.41
C LYS A 39 18.21 11.93 -16.54
N LYS A 40 18.91 10.80 -16.61
CA LYS A 40 19.88 10.53 -17.68
C LYS A 40 19.21 10.54 -19.05
N HIS A 41 18.07 9.86 -19.22
CA HIS A 41 17.35 9.84 -20.50
C HIS A 41 16.82 11.24 -20.88
N GLU A 42 16.33 12.02 -19.91
CA GLU A 42 15.90 13.41 -20.14
C GLU A 42 17.05 14.31 -20.62
N GLU A 43 18.23 14.21 -20.00
CA GLU A 43 19.44 14.95 -20.42
C GLU A 43 19.90 14.55 -21.83
N GLU A 44 19.83 13.27 -22.19
CA GLU A 44 20.19 12.77 -23.52
C GLU A 44 19.20 13.24 -24.60
N ILE A 45 17.89 13.21 -24.31
CA ILE A 45 16.86 13.75 -25.19
C ILE A 45 17.07 15.26 -25.41
N LEU A 46 17.44 16.02 -24.37
CA LEU A 46 17.68 17.45 -24.50
C LEU A 46 18.83 17.73 -25.47
N LYS A 47 19.95 17.01 -25.35
CA LYS A 47 21.11 17.11 -26.26
C LYS A 47 20.73 16.78 -27.71
N LEU A 48 19.97 15.71 -27.92
CA LEU A 48 19.49 15.32 -29.26
C LEU A 48 18.56 16.39 -29.87
N LYS A 49 17.68 16.98 -29.06
CA LYS A 49 16.79 18.07 -29.48
C LYS A 49 17.57 19.35 -29.83
N GLU A 50 18.70 19.61 -29.18
CA GLU A 50 19.60 20.73 -29.53
C GLU A 50 20.30 20.50 -30.86
N ILE A 51 20.90 19.31 -31.07
CA ILE A 51 21.53 18.92 -32.34
C ILE A 51 20.54 19.03 -33.51
N ASN A 52 19.30 18.60 -33.32
CA ASN A 52 18.28 18.66 -34.36
C ASN A 52 17.82 20.10 -34.69
N LYS A 53 17.95 21.05 -33.76
CA LYS A 53 17.63 22.47 -34.01
C LYS A 53 18.70 23.18 -34.83
N GLU A 54 19.95 22.76 -34.70
CA GLU A 54 21.08 23.32 -35.45
C GLU A 54 21.12 22.83 -36.91
N ASN A 55 20.46 21.70 -37.21
CA ASN A 55 20.36 21.13 -38.55
C ASN A 55 19.10 21.60 -39.28
N THR A 56 19.26 22.16 -40.49
CA THR A 56 18.15 22.64 -41.35
C THR A 56 17.24 21.53 -41.88
N ILE A 57 17.67 20.27 -41.80
CA ILE A 57 16.94 19.08 -42.22
C ILE A 57 16.80 18.19 -40.98
N VAL A 58 15.57 17.78 -40.67
CA VAL A 58 15.31 16.83 -39.59
C VAL A 58 16.03 15.53 -39.90
N ASP A 59 17.03 15.21 -39.09
CA ASP A 59 17.72 13.94 -39.18
C ASP A 59 16.78 12.83 -38.69
N SER A 60 16.41 11.91 -39.59
CA SER A 60 15.53 10.80 -39.26
C SER A 60 16.11 9.92 -38.15
N GLU A 61 17.43 9.77 -38.07
CA GLU A 61 18.09 9.00 -37.02
C GLU A 61 17.88 9.65 -35.66
N VAL A 62 18.12 10.97 -35.56
CA VAL A 62 17.89 11.74 -34.33
C VAL A 62 16.42 11.72 -33.91
N PHE A 63 15.49 11.77 -34.87
CA PHE A 63 14.06 11.66 -34.58
C PHE A 63 13.69 10.31 -33.94
N TYR A 64 14.15 9.20 -34.54
CA TYR A 64 13.87 7.86 -34.00
C TYR A 64 14.53 7.65 -32.64
N ASP A 65 15.73 8.16 -32.42
CA ASP A 65 16.41 8.09 -31.13
C ASP A 65 15.62 8.81 -30.02
N ILE A 66 15.09 10.01 -30.30
CA ILE A 66 14.22 10.71 -29.35
C ILE A 66 12.98 9.87 -29.05
N LEU A 67 12.33 9.32 -30.08
CA LEU A 67 11.12 8.51 -29.93
C LEU A 67 11.36 7.29 -29.05
N PHE A 68 12.42 6.52 -29.31
CA PHE A 68 12.75 5.33 -28.51
C PHE A 68 13.03 5.68 -27.05
N ARG A 69 13.71 6.80 -26.79
CA ARG A 69 14.00 7.26 -25.44
C ARG A 69 12.76 7.75 -24.71
N GLU A 70 11.81 8.37 -25.41
CA GLU A 70 10.51 8.75 -24.83
C GLU A 70 9.68 7.51 -24.44
N GLU A 71 9.75 6.43 -25.22
CA GLU A 71 9.16 5.13 -24.86
C GLU A 71 9.88 4.46 -23.66
N GLU A 72 11.21 4.54 -23.58
CA GLU A 72 11.97 4.07 -22.40
C GLU A 72 11.58 4.84 -21.13
N LEU A 73 11.47 6.17 -21.22
CA LEU A 73 11.01 7.01 -20.11
C LEU A 73 9.60 6.63 -19.65
N LYS A 74 8.71 6.35 -20.59
CA LYS A 74 7.35 5.88 -20.29
C LYS A 74 7.40 4.54 -19.56
N ALA A 75 8.15 3.57 -20.05
CA ALA A 75 8.31 2.26 -19.41
C ALA A 75 8.88 2.38 -17.98
N LEU A 76 9.91 3.23 -17.77
CA LEU A 76 10.46 3.50 -16.44
C LEU A 76 9.42 4.09 -15.48
N SER A 77 8.60 5.01 -15.97
CA SER A 77 7.54 5.66 -15.20
C SER A 77 6.43 4.66 -14.83
N GLU A 78 6.04 3.78 -15.76
CA GLU A 78 5.09 2.69 -15.49
C GLU A 78 5.64 1.69 -14.45
N MET A 79 6.95 1.41 -14.50
CA MET A 79 7.59 0.53 -13.51
C MET A 79 7.59 1.12 -12.10
N LYS A 80 7.67 2.45 -11.92
CA LYS A 80 7.48 3.10 -10.60
C LYS A 80 6.08 2.79 -10.03
N ILE A 81 5.03 2.86 -10.86
CA ILE A 81 3.66 2.48 -10.45
C ILE A 81 3.57 1.01 -10.06
N ILE A 82 4.05 0.12 -10.92
CA ILE A 82 3.99 -1.34 -10.71
C ILE A 82 4.74 -1.71 -9.43
N TYR A 83 5.94 -1.18 -9.26
CA TYR A 83 6.77 -1.44 -8.09
C TYR A 83 6.08 -0.93 -6.82
N SER A 84 5.60 0.32 -6.81
CA SER A 84 4.96 0.91 -5.64
C SER A 84 3.73 0.11 -5.19
N TYR A 85 2.86 -0.28 -6.13
CA TYR A 85 1.70 -1.12 -5.79
C TYR A 85 2.13 -2.51 -5.31
N LYS A 86 3.16 -3.12 -5.92
CA LYS A 86 3.66 -4.43 -5.50
C LYS A 86 4.25 -4.39 -4.09
N HIS A 87 4.98 -3.32 -3.80
CA HIS A 87 5.58 -3.07 -2.51
C HIS A 87 4.49 -2.88 -1.45
N PHE A 88 3.49 -2.03 -1.72
CA PHE A 88 2.29 -1.87 -0.89
C PHE A 88 1.59 -3.20 -0.60
N GLU A 89 1.30 -4.01 -1.64
CA GLU A 89 0.61 -5.29 -1.48
C GLU A 89 1.38 -6.26 -0.56
N THR A 90 2.70 -6.34 -0.75
CA THR A 90 3.59 -7.17 0.06
C THR A 90 3.57 -6.72 1.51
N SER A 91 3.66 -5.42 1.71
CA SER A 91 3.64 -4.76 3.01
C SER A 91 2.30 -4.95 3.74
N LEU A 92 1.18 -4.76 3.06
CA LEU A 92 -0.17 -5.01 3.59
C LEU A 92 -0.34 -6.46 4.05
N LYS A 93 0.07 -7.42 3.22
CA LYS A 93 0.04 -8.85 3.57
C LYS A 93 0.87 -9.15 4.80
N PHE A 94 2.06 -8.56 4.90
CA PHE A 94 2.93 -8.74 6.05
C PHE A 94 2.26 -8.22 7.33
N LEU A 95 1.72 -7.00 7.30
CA LEU A 95 1.02 -6.37 8.43
C LEU A 95 -0.18 -7.20 8.91
N LEU A 96 -1.02 -7.68 7.98
CA LEU A 96 -2.18 -8.50 8.35
C LEU A 96 -1.76 -9.85 8.94
N ASN A 97 -0.76 -10.50 8.34
CA ASN A 97 -0.26 -11.80 8.81
C ASN A 97 0.43 -11.75 10.16
N SER A 98 1.14 -10.65 10.46
CA SER A 98 1.76 -10.45 11.78
C SER A 98 0.71 -10.15 12.86
N SER A 99 -0.41 -9.54 12.47
CA SER A 99 -1.46 -9.12 13.39
C SER A 99 -2.50 -10.19 13.69
N TYR A 100 -2.79 -11.07 12.72
CA TYR A 100 -3.86 -12.06 12.82
C TYR A 100 -3.37 -13.45 12.38
N LYS A 101 -3.34 -14.39 13.33
CA LYS A 101 -2.75 -15.73 13.12
C LYS A 101 -3.62 -16.67 12.28
N ASP A 102 -4.93 -16.44 12.24
CA ASP A 102 -5.91 -17.35 11.64
C ASP A 102 -6.28 -16.99 10.20
N LEU A 103 -5.47 -16.14 9.53
CA LEU A 103 -5.74 -15.72 8.16
C LEU A 103 -5.28 -16.76 7.14
N ASP A 104 -6.15 -17.04 6.17
CA ASP A 104 -5.80 -17.82 4.97
C ASP A 104 -4.91 -16.99 4.04
N LYS A 105 -3.60 -17.15 4.20
CA LYS A 105 -2.56 -16.44 3.44
C LYS A 105 -2.73 -16.56 1.94
N SER A 106 -3.26 -17.69 1.46
CA SER A 106 -3.43 -17.95 0.04
C SER A 106 -4.43 -17.01 -0.63
N LYS A 107 -5.32 -16.36 0.13
CA LYS A 107 -6.37 -15.49 -0.42
C LYS A 107 -6.08 -13.99 -0.28
N LEU A 108 -5.00 -13.61 0.41
CA LEU A 108 -4.67 -12.20 0.66
C LEU A 108 -4.21 -11.43 -0.59
N TYR A 109 -4.12 -12.07 -1.76
CA TYR A 109 -3.91 -11.38 -3.03
C TYR A 109 -5.19 -10.72 -3.57
N LYS A 110 -6.36 -11.10 -3.05
CA LYS A 110 -7.66 -10.54 -3.44
C LYS A 110 -8.01 -9.37 -2.53
N TRP A 111 -8.25 -8.20 -3.12
CA TRP A 111 -8.62 -6.99 -2.38
C TRP A 111 -9.94 -7.16 -1.61
N GLU A 112 -10.90 -7.86 -2.20
CA GLU A 112 -12.20 -8.17 -1.59
C GLU A 112 -12.02 -9.00 -0.32
N THR A 113 -11.11 -9.98 -0.35
CA THR A 113 -10.80 -10.79 0.83
C THR A 113 -10.20 -9.94 1.95
N ILE A 114 -9.30 -9.00 1.61
CA ILE A 114 -8.75 -8.07 2.60
C ILE A 114 -9.87 -7.21 3.20
N SER A 115 -10.74 -6.65 2.35
CA SER A 115 -11.89 -5.85 2.80
C SER A 115 -12.82 -6.63 3.72
N ASP A 116 -13.11 -7.90 3.41
CA ASP A 116 -13.97 -8.76 4.23
C ASP A 116 -13.33 -9.08 5.58
N ILE A 117 -12.03 -9.38 5.60
CA ILE A 117 -11.27 -9.60 6.85
C ILE A 117 -11.35 -8.37 7.74
N LEU A 118 -11.06 -7.18 7.20
CA LEU A 118 -11.09 -5.94 7.98
C LEU A 118 -12.50 -5.62 8.48
N LYS A 119 -13.53 -5.87 7.67
CA LYS A 119 -14.93 -5.71 8.08
C LYS A 119 -15.29 -6.62 9.26
N ILE A 120 -14.85 -7.88 9.27
CA ILE A 120 -15.04 -8.80 10.41
C ILE A 120 -14.37 -8.24 11.68
N LYS A 121 -13.25 -7.54 11.53
CA LYS A 121 -12.54 -6.85 12.63
C LYS A 121 -13.13 -5.48 12.97
N LYS A 122 -14.31 -5.14 12.44
CA LYS A 122 -14.96 -3.82 12.59
C LYS A 122 -14.07 -2.64 12.11
N ILE A 123 -13.12 -2.91 11.21
CA ILE A 123 -12.27 -1.90 10.57
C ILE A 123 -12.86 -1.56 9.20
N ASP A 124 -13.32 -0.33 9.03
CA ASP A 124 -13.79 0.17 7.75
C ASP A 124 -12.62 0.65 6.88
N ILE A 125 -12.25 -0.15 5.89
CA ILE A 125 -11.12 0.11 4.99
C ILE A 125 -11.26 1.46 4.26
N ARG A 126 -12.49 1.91 3.99
CA ARG A 126 -12.76 3.15 3.24
C ARG A 126 -12.50 4.41 4.07
N LYS A 127 -12.38 4.26 5.39
CA LYS A 127 -12.08 5.34 6.34
C LYS A 127 -10.60 5.40 6.71
N LEU A 128 -9.77 4.53 6.14
CA LEU A 128 -8.33 4.59 6.32
C LEU A 128 -7.75 5.74 5.49
N ASP A 129 -6.68 6.33 6.01
CA ASP A 129 -6.00 7.44 5.35
C ASP A 129 -5.51 7.02 3.96
N CYS A 130 -5.66 7.93 2.99
CA CYS A 130 -5.27 7.72 1.59
C CYS A 130 -5.92 6.49 0.90
N PHE A 131 -7.07 5.99 1.39
CA PHE A 131 -7.77 4.87 0.75
C PHE A 131 -8.02 5.10 -0.75
N ASN A 132 -8.48 6.29 -1.13
CA ASN A 132 -8.77 6.60 -2.53
C ASN A 132 -7.52 6.58 -3.41
N ASP A 133 -6.39 7.12 -2.93
CA ASP A 133 -5.13 7.11 -3.66
C ASP A 133 -4.61 5.68 -3.86
N ILE A 134 -4.79 4.80 -2.87
CA ILE A 134 -4.48 3.37 -2.99
C ILE A 134 -5.39 2.66 -3.98
N ASP A 135 -6.69 2.97 -3.96
CA ASP A 135 -7.64 2.41 -4.94
C ASP A 135 -7.28 2.84 -6.36
N GLU A 136 -6.93 4.13 -6.55
CA GLU A 136 -6.44 4.64 -7.83
C GLU A 136 -5.12 3.98 -8.25
N LEU A 137 -4.15 3.86 -7.34
CA LEU A 137 -2.88 3.17 -7.61
C LEU A 137 -3.10 1.73 -8.05
N ARG A 138 -4.04 1.01 -7.40
CA ARG A 138 -4.44 -0.35 -7.76
C ARG A 138 -4.99 -0.41 -9.18
N GLU A 139 -5.93 0.49 -9.51
CA GLU A 139 -6.57 0.54 -10.83
C GLU A 139 -5.57 0.90 -11.92
N VAL A 140 -4.68 1.88 -11.71
CA VAL A 140 -3.64 2.27 -12.68
C VAL A 140 -2.63 1.14 -12.89
N ASN A 141 -2.15 0.49 -11.83
CA ASN A 141 -1.28 -0.68 -11.95
C ASN A 141 -1.92 -1.81 -12.76
N ASN A 142 -3.21 -2.06 -12.56
CA ASN A 142 -3.93 -3.07 -13.35
C ASN A 142 -4.07 -2.64 -14.81
N ALA A 143 -4.34 -1.35 -15.05
CA ALA A 143 -4.48 -0.83 -16.40
C ALA A 143 -3.16 -0.81 -17.18
N ILE A 144 -2.02 -0.53 -16.53
CA ILE A 144 -0.68 -0.65 -17.12
C ILE A 144 -0.42 -2.09 -17.59
N LYS A 145 -0.69 -3.09 -16.73
CA LYS A 145 -0.46 -4.52 -17.06
C LYS A 145 -1.26 -5.02 -18.25
N HIS A 146 -2.36 -4.34 -18.58
CA HIS A 146 -3.26 -4.69 -19.68
C HIS A 146 -3.21 -3.69 -20.83
N ASP A 147 -2.23 -2.76 -20.82
CA ASP A 147 -2.08 -1.69 -21.81
C ASP A 147 -3.40 -0.93 -22.09
N ALA A 148 -4.06 -0.53 -21.00
CA ALA A 148 -5.44 -0.07 -21.01
C ALA A 148 -5.69 1.14 -20.08
N ILE A 149 -4.66 1.93 -19.76
CA ILE A 149 -4.75 3.06 -18.80
C ILE A 149 -5.90 4.01 -19.15
N LEU A 150 -5.99 4.45 -20.40
CA LEU A 150 -7.05 5.36 -20.89
C LEU A 150 -8.43 4.69 -21.06
N LYS A 151 -8.49 3.36 -20.95
CA LYS A 151 -9.73 2.56 -21.01
C LYS A 151 -10.24 2.15 -19.62
N SER A 152 -9.55 2.57 -18.56
CA SER A 152 -9.95 2.29 -17.19
C SER A 152 -11.30 2.94 -16.87
N ARG A 153 -12.12 2.27 -16.05
CA ARG A 153 -13.40 2.83 -15.57
C ARG A 153 -13.20 4.03 -14.64
N LYS A 154 -12.05 4.09 -13.96
CA LYS A 154 -11.65 5.21 -13.11
C LYS A 154 -10.32 5.74 -13.64
N ILE A 155 -10.40 6.88 -14.32
CA ILE A 155 -9.25 7.60 -14.86
C ILE A 155 -8.84 8.66 -13.83
N PRO A 156 -7.60 8.59 -13.29
CA PRO A 156 -7.04 9.64 -12.45
C PRO A 156 -7.09 11.01 -13.13
N VAL A 157 -7.13 12.08 -12.34
CA VAL A 157 -7.24 13.45 -12.86
C VAL A 157 -6.11 13.79 -13.84
N GLU A 158 -4.92 13.25 -13.64
CA GLU A 158 -3.73 13.45 -14.47
C GLU A 158 -3.88 12.92 -15.89
N PHE A 159 -4.79 11.97 -16.09
CA PHE A 159 -4.99 11.26 -17.35
C PHE A 159 -6.28 11.69 -18.06
N LYS A 160 -7.09 12.56 -17.43
CA LYS A 160 -8.34 13.04 -18.03
C LYS A 160 -8.08 13.86 -19.28
N ASP A 161 -8.97 13.71 -20.25
CA ASP A 161 -8.99 14.46 -21.50
C ASP A 161 -7.72 14.33 -22.35
N LYS A 162 -6.97 13.23 -22.17
CA LYS A 162 -5.75 12.92 -22.92
C LYS A 162 -5.98 11.74 -23.87
N ASP A 163 -5.70 11.96 -25.15
CA ASP A 163 -5.70 10.90 -26.16
C ASP A 163 -4.47 10.00 -26.06
N HIS A 164 -3.36 10.56 -25.55
CA HIS A 164 -2.09 9.87 -25.33
C HIS A 164 -1.47 10.29 -24.00
N LEU A 165 -0.87 9.33 -23.29
CA LEU A 165 -0.16 9.59 -22.03
C LEU A 165 1.35 9.66 -22.28
N SER A 166 1.95 10.76 -21.87
CA SER A 166 3.40 10.90 -21.78
C SER A 166 3.92 10.32 -20.47
N TYR A 167 5.22 10.05 -20.41
CA TYR A 167 5.87 9.63 -19.16
C TYR A 167 5.68 10.66 -18.03
N LYS A 168 5.63 11.96 -18.36
CA LYS A 168 5.40 13.04 -17.38
C LYS A 168 4.04 12.97 -16.72
N ASP A 169 3.02 12.53 -17.45
CA ASP A 169 1.68 12.36 -16.91
C ASP A 169 1.67 11.25 -15.87
N ILE A 170 2.33 10.14 -16.19
CA ILE A 170 2.49 8.98 -15.29
C ILE A 170 3.29 9.36 -14.04
N LEU A 171 4.38 10.12 -14.20
CA LEU A 171 5.17 10.61 -13.06
C LEU A 171 4.39 11.61 -12.20
N THR A 172 3.57 12.48 -12.81
CA THR A 172 2.73 13.42 -12.06
C THR A 172 1.73 12.66 -11.19
N PHE A 173 1.11 11.62 -11.75
CA PHE A 173 0.25 10.72 -10.99
C PHE A 173 1.02 10.01 -9.86
N TYR A 174 2.20 9.45 -10.18
CA TYR A 174 3.05 8.77 -9.20
C TYR A 174 3.38 9.67 -8.01
N ASN A 175 3.90 10.86 -8.27
CA ASN A 175 4.34 11.80 -7.24
C ASN A 175 3.18 12.23 -6.33
N ARG A 176 1.93 12.28 -6.83
CA ARG A 176 0.78 12.53 -5.98
C ARG A 176 0.52 11.38 -5.00
N VAL A 177 0.62 10.13 -5.47
CA VAL A 177 0.22 8.96 -4.70
C VAL A 177 1.38 8.26 -3.97
N GLU A 178 2.62 8.71 -4.16
CA GLU A 178 3.83 8.04 -3.63
C GLU A 178 3.79 7.84 -2.11
N TYR A 179 3.19 8.77 -1.37
CA TYR A 179 3.08 8.72 0.09
C TYR A 179 1.92 7.84 0.57
N ALA A 180 0.93 7.57 -0.29
CA ALA A 180 -0.31 6.89 0.08
C ALA A 180 -0.09 5.51 0.72
N PRO A 181 0.81 4.63 0.22
CA PRO A 181 1.08 3.33 0.84
C PRO A 181 1.46 3.42 2.31
N VAL A 182 2.33 4.36 2.66
CA VAL A 182 2.82 4.54 4.02
C VAL A 182 1.71 5.07 4.92
N ALA A 183 0.99 6.10 4.46
CA ALA A 183 -0.15 6.68 5.19
C ALA A 183 -1.21 5.63 5.50
N PHE A 184 -1.60 4.86 4.49
CA PHE A 184 -2.59 3.81 4.60
C PHE A 184 -2.17 2.73 5.60
N LEU A 185 -0.92 2.24 5.51
CA LEU A 185 -0.42 1.19 6.40
C LEU A 185 -0.32 1.66 7.85
N LYS A 186 0.05 2.92 8.10
CA LYS A 186 0.03 3.54 9.44
C LYS A 186 -1.39 3.59 10.00
N SER A 187 -2.33 4.14 9.23
CA SER A 187 -3.74 4.24 9.61
C SER A 187 -4.34 2.86 9.91
N LEU A 188 -4.04 1.86 9.07
CA LEU A 188 -4.48 0.49 9.27
C LEU A 188 -3.88 -0.13 10.54
N HIS A 189 -2.57 0.03 10.76
CA HIS A 189 -1.92 -0.45 11.96
C HIS A 189 -2.57 0.12 13.22
N ASP A 190 -2.87 1.41 13.25
CA ASP A 190 -3.51 2.04 14.41
C ASP A 190 -4.88 1.43 14.68
N LYS A 191 -5.67 1.16 13.63
CA LYS A 191 -6.95 0.44 13.77
C LYS A 191 -6.78 -0.99 14.24
N ILE A 192 -5.73 -1.69 13.81
CA ILE A 192 -5.39 -3.04 14.29
C ILE A 192 -4.99 -2.99 15.77
N ILE A 193 -4.23 -2.00 16.21
CA ILE A 193 -3.86 -1.83 17.62
C ILE A 193 -5.11 -1.61 18.48
N ILE A 194 -6.04 -0.77 18.03
CA ILE A 194 -7.33 -0.56 18.69
C ILE A 194 -8.11 -1.88 18.75
N ASP A 195 -8.24 -2.59 17.62
CA ASP A 195 -8.90 -3.90 17.57
C ASP A 195 -8.22 -4.94 18.47
N ARG A 196 -6.90 -4.96 18.61
CA ARG A 196 -6.23 -6.02 19.40
C ARG A 196 -6.09 -5.71 20.89
N TYR A 197 -5.99 -4.44 21.24
CA TYR A 197 -5.51 -4.05 22.58
C TYR A 197 -6.42 -3.10 23.34
N GLN A 198 -7.41 -2.48 22.70
CA GLN A 198 -8.38 -1.62 23.38
C GLN A 198 -9.67 -2.38 23.67
N PHE A 199 -9.95 -2.58 24.96
CA PHE A 199 -11.19 -3.13 25.48
C PHE A 199 -11.87 -2.03 26.28
N ASP A 200 -12.72 -1.26 25.62
CA ASP A 200 -13.61 -0.33 26.30
C ASP A 200 -14.77 -1.09 26.97
N GLU A 201 -15.55 -0.38 27.78
CA GLU A 201 -16.65 -0.96 28.55
C GLU A 201 -17.69 -1.62 27.63
N ASN A 202 -18.04 -0.96 26.52
CA ASN A 202 -18.95 -1.51 25.51
C ASN A 202 -18.44 -2.85 24.94
N ARG A 203 -17.16 -2.92 24.58
CA ARG A 203 -16.56 -4.14 24.03
C ARG A 203 -16.48 -5.24 25.08
N LEU A 204 -16.20 -4.90 26.33
CA LEU A 204 -16.24 -5.85 27.43
C LEU A 204 -17.65 -6.40 27.63
N GLU A 205 -18.67 -5.55 27.62
CA GLU A 205 -20.08 -5.96 27.71
C GLU A 205 -20.50 -6.86 26.55
N GLU A 206 -20.11 -6.53 25.31
CA GLU A 206 -20.36 -7.37 24.14
C GLU A 206 -19.77 -8.78 24.32
N LEU A 207 -18.54 -8.87 24.82
CA LEU A 207 -17.87 -10.16 25.07
C LEU A 207 -18.55 -10.93 26.19
N VAL A 208 -18.90 -10.26 27.28
CA VAL A 208 -19.62 -10.87 28.41
C VAL A 208 -20.97 -11.41 27.94
N SER A 209 -21.74 -10.62 27.18
CA SER A 209 -23.04 -11.05 26.63
C SER A 209 -22.90 -12.24 25.68
N GLN A 210 -21.83 -12.29 24.87
CA GLN A 210 -21.57 -13.45 24.01
C GLN A 210 -21.29 -14.71 24.82
N ILE A 211 -20.48 -14.60 25.88
CA ILE A 211 -20.18 -15.73 26.79
C ILE A 211 -21.43 -16.17 27.53
N GLU A 212 -22.21 -15.23 28.09
CA GLU A 212 -23.45 -15.52 28.82
C GLU A 212 -24.44 -16.32 27.97
N LYS A 213 -24.57 -15.97 26.68
CA LYS A 213 -25.47 -16.67 25.73
C LYS A 213 -24.99 -18.05 25.31
N SER A 214 -23.70 -18.36 25.45
CA SER A 214 -23.08 -19.54 24.85
C SER A 214 -22.42 -20.48 25.87
N MET A 215 -22.31 -20.07 27.13
CA MET A 215 -21.55 -20.79 28.16
C MET A 215 -22.37 -20.98 29.43
N GLU A 216 -22.42 -22.21 29.94
CA GLU A 216 -23.06 -22.50 31.22
C GLU A 216 -22.36 -21.78 32.39
N PRO A 217 -23.08 -21.36 33.45
CA PRO A 217 -22.50 -20.60 34.56
C PRO A 217 -21.27 -21.24 35.19
N LYS A 218 -21.26 -22.57 35.35
CA LYS A 218 -20.13 -23.30 35.94
C LYS A 218 -18.87 -23.23 35.07
N ILE A 219 -19.03 -23.32 33.75
CA ILE A 219 -17.92 -23.21 32.80
C ILE A 219 -17.43 -21.76 32.70
N ALA A 220 -18.33 -20.79 32.78
CA ALA A 220 -17.97 -19.36 32.83
C ALA A 220 -17.10 -19.03 34.05
N ILE A 221 -17.42 -19.59 35.22
CA ILE A 221 -16.58 -19.45 36.44
C ILE A 221 -15.20 -20.09 36.22
N GLU A 222 -15.13 -21.29 35.64
CA GLU A 222 -13.85 -21.94 35.34
C GLU A 222 -13.01 -21.12 34.34
N PHE A 223 -13.66 -20.57 33.31
CA PHE A 223 -13.02 -19.71 32.32
C PHE A 223 -12.47 -18.44 32.97
N ALA A 224 -13.25 -17.77 33.81
CA ALA A 224 -12.81 -16.60 34.58
C ALA A 224 -11.60 -16.93 35.45
N ASN A 225 -11.63 -18.06 36.18
CA ASN A 225 -10.51 -18.51 37.01
C ASN A 225 -9.25 -18.82 36.17
N LYS A 226 -9.40 -19.41 34.98
CA LYS A 226 -8.29 -19.63 34.04
C LYS A 226 -7.70 -18.31 33.56
N ILE A 227 -8.50 -17.27 33.34
CA ILE A 227 -7.99 -15.94 33.00
C ILE A 227 -7.27 -15.33 34.20
N LEU A 228 -7.87 -15.36 35.39
CA LEU A 228 -7.27 -14.78 36.61
C LEU A 228 -5.92 -15.43 36.94
N SER A 229 -5.79 -16.75 36.81
CA SER A 229 -4.49 -17.43 37.01
C SER A 229 -3.39 -17.04 36.00
N LYS A 230 -3.78 -16.42 34.88
CA LYS A 230 -2.86 -15.90 33.86
C LYS A 230 -2.38 -14.48 34.12
N TYR A 231 -2.92 -13.77 35.12
CA TYR A 231 -2.44 -12.46 35.56
C TYR A 231 -1.83 -12.53 36.95
#